data_AF-A0A090MQF7-F1
#
_entry.id   AF-A0A090MQF7-F1
#
_cell.length_a   1.000
_cell.length_b   1.000
_cell.length_c   1.000
_cell.angle_alpha   90.00
_cell.angle_beta   90.00
_cell.angle_gamma   90.00
#
_symmetry.space_group_name_H-M   'P 1'
#
loop_
_entity.id
_entity.type
_entity.pdbx_description
1 polymer ?
#
loop_
_entity_poly.entity_id
_entity_poly.type
_entity_poly.pdbx_seq_one_letter_code
_entity_poly.pdbx_strand_id
1 'polypeptide(L)'
;MSKFYTFTVFLLISVLYLSISEACFSSGVCGGGCGVPPPAPVCSSGCGTGYACGQYGCYRVRARVASSKTLKIDEDGDRKILNPDQRFMACCQARNLPDSCIGKCTYATYTRQALQNMYFRTDSCPMQAAADIQYCAAEGKDHRDCCYRNGITTTLAGPKCLTFCDQRPGNITKLDFSYMPCYDRFENIKQCFYQAVNKAIIEEQNEEVAEEVDDS
;
A
#
# COMPACT_ATOMS: atom_id res chain seq x y z
N MET A 1 -50.61 -4.04 35.12
CA MET A 1 -49.20 -3.89 35.58
C MET A 1 -48.32 -5.10 35.24
N SER A 2 -48.77 -6.35 35.46
CA SER A 2 -47.95 -7.56 35.16
C SER A 2 -47.45 -7.69 33.71
N LYS A 3 -48.22 -7.25 32.70
CA LYS A 3 -47.85 -7.36 31.28
C LYS A 3 -46.71 -6.41 30.85
N PHE A 4 -46.58 -5.27 31.52
CA PHE A 4 -45.47 -4.33 31.28
C PHE A 4 -44.17 -4.83 31.90
N TYR A 5 -44.26 -5.52 33.04
CA TYR A 5 -43.11 -6.12 33.71
C TYR A 5 -42.54 -7.30 32.92
N THR A 6 -43.41 -8.14 32.33
CA THR A 6 -42.95 -9.24 31.46
C THR A 6 -42.27 -8.75 30.19
N PHE A 7 -42.73 -7.64 29.60
CA PHE A 7 -42.15 -7.09 28.37
C PHE A 7 -40.78 -6.45 28.64
N THR A 8 -40.64 -5.72 29.76
CA THR A 8 -39.37 -5.12 30.17
C THR A 8 -38.32 -6.17 30.56
N VAL A 9 -38.73 -7.26 31.22
CA VAL A 9 -37.84 -8.40 31.51
C VAL A 9 -37.39 -9.10 30.21
N PHE A 10 -38.28 -9.30 29.23
CA PHE A 10 -37.90 -9.88 27.93
C PHE A 10 -36.91 -9.00 27.16
N LEU A 11 -37.11 -7.68 27.20
CA LEU A 11 -36.23 -6.71 26.54
C LEU A 11 -34.85 -6.68 27.20
N LEU A 12 -34.78 -6.69 28.52
CA LEU A 12 -33.52 -6.79 29.27
C LEU A 12 -32.78 -8.12 29.03
N ILE A 13 -33.51 -9.23 28.94
CA ILE A 13 -32.91 -10.54 28.63
C ILE A 13 -32.35 -10.57 27.20
N SER A 14 -33.05 -10.01 26.21
CA SER A 14 -32.54 -9.94 24.83
C SER A 14 -31.29 -9.07 24.67
N VAL A 15 -31.18 -7.97 25.44
CA VAL A 15 -29.97 -7.11 25.48
C VAL A 15 -28.80 -7.83 26.15
N LEU A 16 -29.07 -8.63 27.19
CA LEU A 16 -28.06 -9.49 27.82
C LEU A 16 -27.54 -10.58 26.86
N TYR A 17 -28.40 -11.20 26.04
CA TYR A 17 -27.96 -12.20 25.06
C TYR A 17 -27.10 -11.63 23.92
N LEU A 18 -27.34 -10.38 23.49
CA LEU A 18 -26.47 -9.69 22.51
C LEU A 18 -25.07 -9.41 23.07
N SER A 19 -24.92 -9.27 24.39
CA SER A 19 -23.63 -9.00 25.04
C SER A 19 -22.78 -10.26 25.25
N ILE A 20 -23.38 -11.46 25.23
CA ILE A 20 -22.67 -12.73 25.46
C ILE A 20 -22.14 -13.33 24.15
N SER A 21 -22.58 -12.83 22.99
CA SER A 21 -22.11 -13.31 21.68
C SER A 21 -20.71 -12.79 21.29
N GLU A 22 -20.17 -11.83 22.06
CA GLU A 22 -18.82 -11.28 21.87
C GLU A 22 -17.73 -12.04 22.67
N ALA A 23 -18.09 -13.06 23.47
CA ALA A 23 -17.15 -13.64 24.44
C ALA A 23 -16.37 -14.89 23.99
N CYS A 24 -16.55 -15.40 22.76
CA CYS A 24 -15.81 -16.57 22.30
C CYS A 24 -15.43 -16.48 20.82
N PHE A 25 -14.37 -15.74 20.47
CA PHE A 25 -13.48 -16.18 19.38
C PHE A 25 -12.03 -15.78 19.64
N SER A 26 -11.29 -16.77 20.14
CA SER A 26 -9.85 -17.02 19.98
C SER A 26 -8.98 -15.82 19.56
N SER A 27 -8.45 -15.09 20.54
CA SER A 27 -7.13 -14.48 20.42
C SER A 27 -6.58 -14.23 21.82
N GLY A 28 -5.45 -14.84 22.13
CA GLY A 28 -4.67 -14.44 23.30
C GLY A 28 -4.31 -12.95 23.18
N VAL A 29 -4.87 -12.15 24.09
CA VAL A 29 -4.26 -11.07 24.90
C VAL A 29 -3.45 -10.00 24.11
N CYS A 30 -3.64 -8.67 24.17
CA CYS A 30 -4.31 -7.74 25.08
C CYS A 30 -4.50 -6.39 24.35
N GLY A 31 -5.59 -5.67 24.68
CA GLY A 31 -5.60 -4.22 24.91
C GLY A 31 -5.40 -3.24 23.74
N GLY A 32 -6.50 -2.55 23.39
CA GLY A 32 -6.42 -1.13 23.00
C GLY A 32 -6.51 -0.81 21.51
N GLY A 33 -7.74 -0.77 21.00
CA GLY A 33 -8.17 0.19 19.97
C GLY A 33 -7.26 0.40 18.76
N CYS A 34 -7.16 -0.60 17.89
CA CYS A 34 -6.66 -0.43 16.51
C CYS A 34 -7.46 -1.37 15.62
N GLY A 35 -7.86 -0.90 14.43
CA GLY A 35 -8.65 -1.69 13.48
C GLY A 35 -8.02 -3.06 13.22
N VAL A 36 -8.87 -4.07 13.02
CA VAL A 36 -8.45 -5.45 12.77
C VAL A 36 -7.36 -5.44 11.68
N PRO A 37 -6.13 -5.91 11.97
CA PRO A 37 -5.10 -6.03 10.94
C PRO A 37 -5.60 -7.01 9.86
N PRO A 38 -5.22 -6.80 8.60
CA PRO A 38 -5.59 -7.73 7.53
C PRO A 38 -5.20 -9.16 7.91
N PRO A 39 -5.99 -10.18 7.54
CA PRO A 39 -5.71 -11.56 7.90
C PRO A 39 -4.29 -11.93 7.46
N ALA A 40 -3.50 -12.48 8.38
CA ALA A 40 -2.18 -13.00 8.07
C ALA A 40 -2.29 -14.04 6.94
N PRO A 41 -1.38 -14.04 5.96
CA PRO A 41 -1.49 -14.97 4.87
C PRO A 41 -1.18 -16.38 5.36
N VAL A 42 -1.96 -17.32 4.86
CA VAL A 42 -1.78 -18.76 5.07
C VAL A 42 -0.58 -19.25 4.24
N CYS A 43 0.64 -19.07 4.76
CA CYS A 43 1.80 -19.85 4.30
C CYS A 43 1.83 -21.23 4.97
N SER A 44 0.68 -21.89 5.07
CA SER A 44 0.50 -23.13 5.84
C SER A 44 1.40 -24.27 5.37
N SER A 45 1.80 -24.25 4.10
CA SER A 45 2.70 -25.21 3.46
C SER A 45 4.17 -24.78 3.45
N GLY A 46 4.52 -23.67 4.12
CA GLY A 46 5.82 -23.03 3.99
C GLY A 46 6.02 -22.35 2.63
N CYS A 47 7.10 -21.58 2.53
CA CYS A 47 7.55 -20.98 1.28
C CYS A 47 8.77 -21.76 0.75
N GLY A 48 8.91 -21.84 -0.57
CA GLY A 48 10.05 -22.51 -1.20
C GLY A 48 11.41 -21.88 -0.83
N THR A 49 12.50 -22.59 -1.12
CA THR A 49 13.86 -22.09 -0.90
C THR A 49 14.07 -20.73 -1.56
N GLY A 50 14.58 -19.76 -0.81
CA GLY A 50 14.77 -18.38 -1.30
C GLY A 50 13.51 -17.50 -1.18
N TYR A 51 12.45 -17.97 -0.52
CA TYR A 51 11.25 -17.21 -0.20
C TYR A 51 10.97 -17.20 1.30
N ALA A 52 10.37 -16.11 1.80
CA ALA A 52 9.87 -16.00 3.17
C ALA A 52 8.39 -15.65 3.17
N CYS A 53 7.70 -15.95 4.27
CA CYS A 53 6.29 -15.60 4.44
C CYS A 53 6.16 -14.13 4.85
N GLY A 54 5.43 -13.35 4.05
CA GLY A 54 5.15 -11.93 4.29
C GLY A 54 3.69 -11.70 4.68
N GLN A 55 3.18 -10.49 4.44
CA GLN A 55 1.77 -10.13 4.70
C GLN A 55 0.81 -10.57 3.57
N TYR A 56 1.33 -10.78 2.36
CA TYR A 56 0.52 -11.13 1.19
C TYR A 56 0.85 -12.50 0.60
N GLY A 57 1.54 -13.35 1.36
CA GLY A 57 2.02 -14.66 0.93
C GLY A 57 3.55 -14.73 0.85
N CYS A 58 4.06 -15.66 0.05
CA CYS A 58 5.49 -15.85 -0.11
C CYS A 58 6.12 -14.74 -0.97
N TYR A 59 7.15 -14.10 -0.45
CA TYR A 59 7.95 -13.12 -1.18
C TYR A 59 9.39 -13.60 -1.26
N ARG A 60 10.09 -13.21 -2.33
CA ARG A 60 11.47 -13.61 -2.54
C ARG A 60 12.38 -12.90 -1.55
N VAL A 61 13.13 -13.67 -0.76
CA VAL A 61 14.19 -13.09 0.08
C VAL A 61 15.38 -12.80 -0.82
N ARG A 62 15.69 -11.51 -0.97
CA ARG A 62 16.98 -11.10 -1.50
C ARG A 62 17.95 -11.11 -0.33
N ALA A 63 19.11 -11.75 -0.51
CA ALA A 63 20.20 -11.57 0.42
C ALA A 63 20.46 -10.06 0.51
N ARG A 64 20.12 -9.44 1.64
CA ARG A 64 20.70 -8.15 1.97
C ARG A 64 22.15 -8.48 2.16
N VAL A 65 22.99 -8.15 1.17
CA VAL A 65 24.42 -8.12 1.40
C VAL A 65 24.54 -7.08 2.51
N ALA A 66 24.65 -7.54 3.76
CA ALA A 66 25.20 -6.69 4.80
C ALA A 66 26.50 -6.20 4.20
N SER A 67 26.68 -4.88 4.16
CA SER A 67 27.90 -4.25 3.70
C SER A 67 29.03 -4.66 4.65
N SER A 68 29.47 -5.92 4.54
CA SER A 68 30.80 -6.34 4.93
C SER A 68 31.69 -5.64 3.92
N LYS A 69 32.67 -4.89 4.42
CA LYS A 69 33.63 -4.07 3.65
C LYS A 69 34.54 -4.91 2.73
N THR A 70 33.97 -5.79 1.92
CA THR A 70 34.68 -6.73 1.03
C THR A 70 33.94 -6.93 -0.29
N LEU A 71 33.27 -5.89 -0.78
CA LEU A 71 33.20 -5.70 -2.22
C LEU A 71 34.49 -4.99 -2.61
N LYS A 72 35.33 -5.66 -3.41
CA LYS A 72 36.23 -4.92 -4.31
C LYS A 72 35.31 -4.21 -5.29
N ILE A 73 34.95 -2.99 -4.93
CA ILE A 73 34.37 -2.00 -5.82
C ILE A 73 35.54 -1.69 -6.76
N ASP A 74 35.46 -2.15 -8.01
CA ASP A 74 36.19 -1.48 -9.07
C ASP A 74 35.85 0.01 -8.92
N GLU A 75 36.88 0.85 -8.83
CA GLU A 75 36.82 2.29 -8.53
C GLU A 75 35.92 3.05 -9.52
N ASP A 76 34.61 2.95 -9.30
CA ASP A 76 33.58 3.83 -9.83
C ASP A 76 32.43 3.83 -8.81
N GLY A 77 32.63 4.64 -7.77
CA GLY A 77 31.75 4.76 -6.61
C GLY A 77 30.52 5.61 -6.86
N ASP A 78 29.91 5.49 -8.05
CA ASP A 78 28.71 6.24 -8.41
C ASP A 78 27.52 5.80 -7.55
N ARG A 79 27.00 6.73 -6.75
CA ARG A 79 25.65 6.61 -6.18
C ARG A 79 24.67 6.59 -7.35
N LYS A 80 24.36 5.39 -7.85
CA LYS A 80 23.49 5.27 -9.02
C LYS A 80 22.11 5.85 -8.74
N ILE A 81 21.84 7.02 -9.27
CA ILE A 81 20.51 7.63 -9.26
C ILE A 81 19.54 6.70 -10.01
N LEU A 82 18.53 6.25 -9.29
CA LEU A 82 17.53 5.33 -9.80
C LEU A 82 16.45 6.09 -10.58
N ASN A 83 16.04 5.56 -11.74
CA ASN A 83 14.91 6.11 -12.47
C ASN A 83 13.56 5.88 -11.72
N PRO A 84 12.45 6.53 -12.13
CA PRO A 84 11.18 6.41 -11.40
C PRO A 84 10.67 4.97 -11.22
N ASP A 85 10.79 4.12 -12.24
CA ASP A 85 10.38 2.71 -12.16
C ASP A 85 11.29 1.91 -11.23
N GLN A 86 12.59 2.20 -11.21
CA GLN A 86 13.54 1.57 -10.32
C GLN A 86 13.28 1.95 -8.85
N ARG A 87 12.96 3.22 -8.55
CA ARG A 87 12.59 3.66 -7.19
C ARG A 87 11.29 2.99 -6.74
N PHE A 88 10.27 2.99 -7.61
CA PHE A 88 9.00 2.32 -7.35
C PHE A 88 9.20 0.82 -7.07
N MET A 89 9.91 0.14 -7.97
CA MET A 89 10.27 -1.27 -7.84
C MET A 89 11.05 -1.56 -6.56
N ALA A 90 12.06 -0.76 -6.23
CA ALA A 90 12.86 -0.91 -5.02
C ALA A 90 12.00 -0.80 -3.76
N CYS A 91 11.06 0.15 -3.71
CA CYS A 91 10.11 0.26 -2.61
C CYS A 91 9.23 -0.99 -2.47
N CYS A 92 8.66 -1.50 -3.57
CA CYS A 92 7.86 -2.73 -3.53
C CYS A 92 8.64 -3.93 -2.98
N GLN A 93 9.91 -4.05 -3.37
CA GLN A 93 10.79 -5.10 -2.87
C GLN A 93 11.11 -4.92 -1.38
N ALA A 94 11.36 -3.69 -0.94
CA ALA A 94 11.61 -3.37 0.46
C ALA A 94 10.40 -3.65 1.36
N ARG A 95 9.19 -3.51 0.82
CA ARG A 95 7.92 -3.87 1.47
C ARG A 95 7.57 -5.36 1.35
N ASN A 96 8.47 -6.19 0.81
CA ASN A 96 8.31 -7.64 0.72
C ASN A 96 7.04 -8.05 -0.04
N LEU A 97 6.70 -7.34 -1.12
CA LEU A 97 5.58 -7.74 -1.96
C LEU A 97 5.91 -9.07 -2.70
N PRO A 98 4.93 -9.98 -2.84
CA PRO A 98 5.11 -11.25 -3.54
C PRO A 98 5.34 -11.01 -5.04
N ASP A 99 5.95 -11.98 -5.72
CA ASP A 99 6.30 -11.85 -7.15
C ASP A 99 5.08 -11.56 -8.03
N SER A 100 3.89 -12.06 -7.66
CA SER A 100 2.62 -11.75 -8.34
C SER A 100 2.30 -10.26 -8.34
N CYS A 101 2.73 -9.52 -7.32
CA CYS A 101 2.56 -8.08 -7.19
C CYS A 101 3.74 -7.29 -7.77
N ILE A 102 4.96 -7.84 -7.72
CA ILE A 102 6.18 -7.19 -8.24
C ILE A 102 6.03 -6.80 -9.72
N GLY A 103 5.33 -7.62 -10.52
CA GLY A 103 5.04 -7.30 -11.92
C GLY A 103 4.22 -6.02 -12.15
N LYS A 104 3.65 -5.43 -11.08
CA LYS A 104 2.86 -4.19 -11.10
C LYS A 104 3.62 -2.98 -10.58
N CYS A 105 4.90 -3.12 -10.21
CA CYS A 105 5.68 -2.06 -9.57
C CYS A 105 6.48 -1.22 -10.56
N THR A 106 5.86 -0.89 -11.70
CA THR A 106 6.34 0.12 -12.65
C THR A 106 5.16 1.00 -13.06
N TYR A 107 5.45 2.23 -13.47
CA TYR A 107 4.44 3.15 -13.96
C TYR A 107 3.76 2.66 -15.25
N ALA A 108 4.41 1.79 -16.02
CA ALA A 108 3.84 1.16 -17.21
C ALA A 108 2.85 0.03 -16.88
N THR A 109 3.16 -0.82 -15.90
CA THR A 109 2.33 -2.00 -15.58
C THR A 109 1.31 -1.75 -14.49
N TYR A 110 1.51 -0.70 -13.69
CA TYR A 110 0.53 -0.24 -12.72
C TYR A 110 -0.59 0.52 -13.45
N THR A 111 -1.59 -0.20 -13.93
CA THR A 111 -2.70 0.35 -14.71
C THR A 111 -4.01 0.20 -13.98
N ARG A 112 -5.02 0.95 -14.43
CA ARG A 112 -6.41 0.74 -13.99
C ARG A 112 -6.82 -0.74 -14.11
N GLN A 113 -6.51 -1.38 -15.22
CA GLN A 113 -6.91 -2.77 -15.48
C GLN A 113 -6.22 -3.72 -14.50
N ALA A 114 -4.95 -3.49 -14.17
CA ALA A 114 -4.24 -4.27 -13.16
C ALA A 114 -4.95 -4.18 -11.79
N LEU A 115 -5.36 -2.98 -11.36
CA LEU A 115 -6.11 -2.78 -10.12
C LEU A 115 -7.51 -3.40 -10.15
N GLN A 116 -8.23 -3.28 -11.26
CA GLN A 116 -9.53 -3.92 -11.42
C GLN A 116 -9.42 -5.44 -11.31
N ASN A 117 -8.40 -6.05 -11.93
CA ASN A 117 -8.17 -7.49 -11.83
C ASN A 117 -7.85 -7.93 -10.40
N MET A 118 -7.07 -7.13 -9.66
CA MET A 118 -6.81 -7.38 -8.23
C MET A 118 -8.10 -7.30 -7.41
N TYR A 119 -8.94 -6.29 -7.67
CA TYR A 119 -10.20 -6.08 -7.00
C TYR A 119 -11.18 -7.25 -7.21
N PHE A 120 -11.35 -7.69 -8.46
CA PHE A 120 -12.20 -8.81 -8.83
C PHE A 120 -11.57 -10.18 -8.55
N ARG A 121 -10.38 -10.21 -7.97
CA ARG A 121 -9.62 -11.44 -7.64
C ARG A 121 -9.35 -12.32 -8.87
N THR A 122 -9.27 -11.71 -10.04
CA THR A 122 -8.81 -12.36 -11.28
C THR A 122 -7.30 -12.24 -11.43
N ASP A 123 -6.65 -11.42 -10.60
CA ASP A 123 -5.22 -11.31 -10.48
C ASP A 123 -4.67 -12.16 -9.32
N SER A 124 -3.45 -12.70 -9.48
CA SER A 124 -2.75 -13.43 -8.42
C SER A 124 -2.18 -12.52 -7.33
N CYS A 125 -2.05 -11.22 -7.59
CA CYS A 125 -1.72 -10.23 -6.56
C CYS A 125 -3.00 -9.85 -5.79
N PRO A 126 -3.07 -10.05 -4.47
CA PRO A 126 -4.25 -9.73 -3.69
C PRO A 126 -4.49 -8.22 -3.60
N MET A 127 -5.75 -7.80 -3.59
CA MET A 127 -6.12 -6.38 -3.52
C MET A 127 -5.54 -5.64 -2.29
N GLN A 128 -5.29 -6.36 -1.19
CA GLN A 128 -4.68 -5.81 0.02
C GLN A 128 -3.28 -5.23 -0.26
N ALA A 129 -2.53 -5.81 -1.20
CA ALA A 129 -1.22 -5.30 -1.60
C ALA A 129 -1.31 -3.98 -2.40
N ALA A 130 -2.48 -3.61 -2.93
CA ALA A 130 -2.65 -2.39 -3.71
C ALA A 130 -2.30 -1.13 -2.91
N ALA A 131 -2.54 -1.11 -1.60
CA ALA A 131 -2.21 0.02 -0.74
C ALA A 131 -0.69 0.24 -0.68
N ASP A 132 0.10 -0.83 -0.58
CA ASP A 132 1.56 -0.75 -0.58
C ASP A 132 2.13 -0.40 -1.95
N ILE A 133 1.52 -0.90 -3.03
CA ILE A 133 1.90 -0.55 -4.41
C ILE A 133 1.63 0.95 -4.65
N GLN A 134 0.44 1.44 -4.27
CA GLN A 134 0.08 2.86 -4.41
C GLN A 134 1.00 3.76 -3.57
N TYR A 135 1.28 3.36 -2.32
CA TYR A 135 2.24 4.05 -1.44
C TYR A 135 3.62 4.17 -2.11
N CYS A 136 4.12 3.07 -2.67
CA CYS A 136 5.42 3.04 -3.32
C CYS A 136 5.47 3.87 -4.61
N ALA A 137 4.40 3.87 -5.41
CA ALA A 137 4.32 4.75 -6.57
C ALA A 137 4.38 6.23 -6.16
N ALA A 138 3.64 6.59 -5.11
CA ALA A 138 3.54 7.99 -4.64
C ALA A 138 4.68 8.44 -3.72
N GLU A 139 5.65 7.57 -3.41
CA GLU A 139 6.71 7.76 -2.41
C GLU A 139 6.21 8.15 -1.01
N GLY A 140 5.00 7.73 -0.66
CA GLY A 140 4.39 8.11 0.62
C GLY A 140 4.09 9.60 0.78
N LYS A 141 4.00 10.36 -0.33
CA LYS A 141 3.77 11.82 -0.33
C LYS A 141 2.29 12.17 -0.58
N ASP A 142 1.96 13.44 -0.35
CA ASP A 142 0.64 14.01 -0.64
C ASP A 142 0.64 14.66 -2.03
N HIS A 143 -0.22 14.17 -2.93
CA HIS A 143 -0.36 14.66 -4.30
C HIS A 143 -1.69 15.36 -4.57
N ARG A 144 -2.47 15.68 -3.53
CA ARG A 144 -3.84 16.22 -3.68
C ARG A 144 -3.91 17.46 -4.56
N ASP A 145 -2.91 18.35 -4.51
CA ASP A 145 -2.87 19.56 -5.34
C ASP A 145 -2.66 19.26 -6.83
N CYS A 146 -1.80 18.31 -7.17
CA CYS A 146 -1.67 17.84 -8.54
C CYS A 146 -2.97 17.15 -8.98
N CYS A 147 -3.53 16.31 -8.13
CA CYS A 147 -4.71 15.55 -8.43
C CYS A 147 -5.95 16.42 -8.68
N TYR A 148 -6.14 17.45 -7.86
CA TYR A 148 -7.23 18.41 -7.99
C TYR A 148 -7.14 19.14 -9.34
N ARG A 149 -5.95 19.65 -9.69
CA ARG A 149 -5.71 20.33 -10.98
C ARG A 149 -5.88 19.42 -12.20
N ASN A 150 -5.60 18.12 -12.04
CA ASN A 150 -5.78 17.11 -13.10
C ASN A 150 -7.17 16.47 -13.12
N GLY A 151 -8.15 17.08 -12.46
CA GLY A 151 -9.57 16.75 -12.59
C GLY A 151 -9.97 15.41 -11.96
N ILE A 152 -9.24 14.91 -10.96
CA ILE A 152 -9.58 13.65 -10.28
C ILE A 152 -10.90 13.75 -9.50
N THR A 153 -11.29 14.95 -9.11
CA THR A 153 -12.57 15.26 -8.47
C THR A 153 -13.76 15.31 -9.44
N THR A 154 -13.53 15.16 -10.75
CA THR A 154 -14.60 15.21 -11.78
C THR A 154 -15.33 13.88 -11.96
N THR A 155 -14.93 12.84 -11.23
CA THR A 155 -15.61 11.54 -11.24
C THR A 155 -16.93 11.61 -10.47
N LEU A 156 -17.76 10.57 -10.60
CA LEU A 156 -19.01 10.46 -9.83
C LEU A 156 -18.78 10.43 -8.31
N ALA A 157 -17.61 9.97 -7.86
CA ALA A 157 -17.23 9.94 -6.44
C ALA A 157 -16.69 11.29 -5.94
N GLY A 158 -16.47 12.26 -6.82
CA GLY A 158 -16.15 13.64 -6.47
C GLY A 158 -14.86 13.78 -5.66
N PRO A 159 -14.85 14.64 -4.63
CA PRO A 159 -13.67 14.85 -3.77
C PRO A 159 -13.15 13.61 -3.04
N LYS A 160 -13.95 12.55 -2.88
CA LYS A 160 -13.52 11.30 -2.23
C LYS A 160 -12.28 10.72 -2.91
N CYS A 161 -12.12 10.92 -4.21
CA CYS A 161 -10.99 10.40 -4.98
C CYS A 161 -9.63 10.99 -4.59
N LEU A 162 -9.61 12.15 -3.92
CA LEU A 162 -8.38 12.71 -3.38
C LEU A 162 -7.76 11.83 -2.28
N THR A 163 -8.53 10.91 -1.70
CA THR A 163 -8.01 9.87 -0.80
C THR A 163 -6.94 9.00 -1.48
N PHE A 164 -7.06 8.73 -2.77
CA PHE A 164 -6.04 7.96 -3.52
C PHE A 164 -4.78 8.76 -3.85
N CYS A 165 -4.81 10.08 -3.64
CA CYS A 165 -3.70 10.98 -3.92
C CYS A 165 -2.86 11.30 -2.68
N ASP A 166 -3.45 11.19 -1.50
CA ASP A 166 -2.73 11.32 -0.24
C ASP A 166 -2.21 9.94 0.16
N GLN A 167 -0.91 9.70 -0.03
CA GLN A 167 -0.28 8.42 0.29
C GLN A 167 0.60 8.50 1.54
N ARG A 168 0.45 9.55 2.36
CA ARG A 168 1.15 9.65 3.64
C ARG A 168 0.72 8.51 4.56
N PRO A 169 1.66 7.93 5.33
CA PRO A 169 1.32 6.88 6.29
C PRO A 169 0.39 7.41 7.38
N GLY A 170 -0.43 6.53 7.97
CA GLY A 170 -1.31 6.85 9.09
C GLY A 170 -2.77 7.12 8.72
N ASN A 171 -3.08 7.45 7.47
CA ASN A 171 -4.45 7.62 6.99
C ASN A 171 -5.00 6.30 6.41
N ILE A 172 -5.53 5.43 7.26
CA ILE A 172 -6.17 4.18 6.81
C ILE A 172 -7.63 4.46 6.45
N THR A 173 -7.91 4.60 5.16
CA THR A 173 -9.28 4.67 4.66
C THR A 173 -9.81 3.30 4.30
N LYS A 174 -10.93 2.90 4.88
CA LYS A 174 -11.67 1.71 4.43
C LYS A 174 -12.32 2.02 3.08
N LEU A 175 -11.74 1.46 2.02
CA LEU A 175 -12.26 1.63 0.67
C LEU A 175 -13.46 0.70 0.46
N ASP A 176 -14.61 1.29 0.14
CA ASP A 176 -15.83 0.58 -0.26
C ASP A 176 -16.10 0.77 -1.77
N PHE A 177 -17.21 0.20 -2.26
CA PHE A 177 -17.61 0.31 -3.67
C PHE A 177 -17.83 1.76 -4.15
N SER A 178 -18.08 2.72 -3.26
CA SER A 178 -18.30 4.13 -3.63
C SER A 178 -17.03 4.81 -4.17
N TYR A 179 -15.86 4.20 -3.98
CA TYR A 179 -14.58 4.66 -4.51
C TYR A 179 -14.26 4.14 -5.91
N MET A 180 -15.04 3.19 -6.43
CA MET A 180 -14.81 2.60 -7.76
C MET A 180 -14.76 3.63 -8.90
N PRO A 181 -15.62 4.68 -8.93
CA PRO A 181 -15.53 5.73 -9.95
C PRO A 181 -14.20 6.50 -9.94
N CYS A 182 -13.43 6.46 -8.85
CA CYS A 182 -12.12 7.10 -8.80
C CYS A 182 -11.11 6.46 -9.76
N TYR A 183 -11.27 5.15 -10.04
CA TYR A 183 -10.44 4.47 -11.02
C TYR A 183 -10.63 5.02 -12.44
N ASP A 184 -11.81 5.62 -12.72
CA ASP A 184 -12.02 6.88 -13.47
C ASP A 184 -10.75 7.51 -14.07
N ARG A 185 -9.99 8.07 -13.13
CA ARG A 185 -8.89 8.97 -13.37
C ARG A 185 -7.58 8.37 -12.89
N PHE A 186 -7.49 7.05 -12.79
CA PHE A 186 -6.32 6.39 -12.23
C PHE A 186 -5.02 6.74 -12.96
N GLU A 187 -5.05 6.80 -14.30
CA GLU A 187 -3.88 7.22 -15.08
C GLU A 187 -3.46 8.66 -14.78
N ASN A 188 -4.41 9.58 -14.52
CA ASN A 188 -4.11 10.95 -14.09
C ASN A 188 -3.49 10.98 -12.69
N ILE A 189 -3.98 10.14 -11.76
CA ILE A 189 -3.41 10.00 -10.41
C ILE A 189 -1.96 9.52 -10.50
N LYS A 190 -1.75 8.43 -11.24
CA LYS A 190 -0.43 7.84 -11.47
C LYS A 190 0.53 8.83 -12.14
N GLN A 191 0.05 9.63 -13.08
CA GLN A 191 0.86 10.65 -13.74
C GLN A 191 1.37 11.71 -12.74
N CYS A 192 0.55 12.12 -11.78
CA CYS A 192 0.99 13.02 -10.71
C CYS A 192 2.14 12.42 -9.89
N PHE A 193 2.05 11.13 -9.57
CA PHE A 193 3.13 10.43 -8.86
C PHE A 193 4.41 10.40 -9.68
N TYR A 194 4.32 9.98 -10.94
CA TYR A 194 5.48 9.90 -11.84
C TYR A 194 6.18 11.26 -11.98
N GLN A 195 5.41 12.33 -12.18
CA GLN A 195 5.96 13.68 -12.32
C GLN A 195 6.70 14.13 -11.08
N ALA A 196 6.17 13.85 -9.88
CA ALA A 196 6.82 14.20 -8.64
C ALA A 196 8.14 13.43 -8.43
N VAL A 197 8.13 12.13 -8.72
CA VAL A 197 9.34 11.28 -8.62
C VAL A 197 10.40 11.72 -9.62
N ASN A 198 10.00 11.95 -10.87
CA ASN A 198 10.91 12.39 -11.92
C ASN A 198 11.52 13.77 -11.62
N LYS A 199 10.72 14.69 -11.07
CA LYS A 199 11.21 16.00 -10.63
C LYS A 199 12.25 15.86 -9.51
N ALA A 200 11.96 15.05 -8.49
CA ALA A 200 12.89 14.83 -7.38
C ALA A 200 14.22 14.22 -7.86
N ILE A 201 14.17 13.26 -8.79
CA ILE A 201 15.37 12.67 -9.39
C ILE A 201 16.22 13.73 -10.11
N ILE A 202 15.60 14.62 -10.88
CA ILE A 202 16.32 15.70 -11.57
C ILE A 202 16.96 16.67 -10.57
N GLU A 203 16.27 16.96 -9.47
CA GLU A 203 16.81 17.80 -8.39
C GLU A 203 18.02 17.11 -7.72
N GLU A 204 17.91 15.83 -7.38
CA GLU A 204 19.00 15.00 -6.83
C GLU A 204 20.21 14.96 -7.80
N GLN A 205 19.98 14.80 -9.11
CA GLN A 205 21.03 14.83 -10.14
C GLN A 205 21.75 16.18 -10.20
N ASN A 206 21.00 17.28 -10.13
CA ASN A 206 21.59 18.61 -10.19
C ASN A 206 22.43 18.93 -8.95
N GLU A 207 22.03 18.40 -7.79
CA GLU A 207 22.79 18.55 -6.54
C GLU A 207 24.11 17.77 -6.57
N GLU A 208 24.11 16.52 -7.06
CA GLU A 208 25.35 15.73 -7.22
C GLU A 208 26.33 16.41 -8.17
N VAL A 209 25.85 16.92 -9.31
CA VAL A 209 26.68 17.68 -10.26
C VAL A 209 27.24 18.97 -9.63
N ALA A 210 26.49 19.64 -8.76
CA ALA A 210 26.96 20.84 -8.08
C ALA A 210 28.07 20.52 -7.05
N GLU A 211 28.00 19.38 -6.37
CA GLU A 211 29.02 18.92 -5.41
C GLU A 211 30.33 18.55 -6.13
N GLU A 212 30.26 17.88 -7.29
CA GLU A 212 31.45 17.56 -8.11
C GLU A 212 32.17 18.80 -8.63
N VAL A 213 31.43 19.86 -8.95
CA VAL A 213 32.00 21.13 -9.45
C VAL A 213 32.70 21.92 -8.34
N ASP A 214 32.25 21.81 -7.08
CA ASP A 214 32.88 22.51 -5.93
C ASP A 214 34.17 21.82 -5.45
N ASP A 215 34.30 20.50 -5.66
CA ASP A 215 35.49 19.72 -5.30
C ASP A 215 36.59 19.72 -6.40
N SER A 216 36.34 20.39 -7.54
CA SER A 216 37.24 20.51 -8.70
C SER A 216 37.96 21.87 -8.78
#